data_AF-A0A5S4GFI9-F1
#
_entry.id   AF-A0A5S4GFI9-F1
#
_cell.length_a   1.000
_cell.length_b   1.000
_cell.length_c   1.000
_cell.angle_alpha   90.00
_cell.angle_beta   90.00
_cell.angle_gamma   90.00
#
_symmetry.space_group_name_H-M   'P 1'
#
loop_
_entity.id
_entity.type
_entity.pdbx_description
1 polymer ?
#
loop_
_entity_poly.entity_id
_entity_poly.type
_entity_poly.pdbx_seq_one_letter_code
_entity_poly.pdbx_strand_id
1 'polypeptide(L)'
;MLSCPTHGRRLETEQAFWRAEALRQPAPDRAAPEHILVMDRLTFQGLTSGTVSLPCRPVHVGVWLRLLRTLLDEASLSTSQVRRHSAAALVAPKSGPILPEGRLACPIVRPPQVDAQEG
;
A
#
# COMPACT_ATOMS: atom_id res chain seq x y z
N MET A 1 -2.80 8.45 13.57
CA MET A 1 -2.15 9.68 13.06
C MET A 1 -0.67 9.61 13.32
N LEU A 2 0.13 10.13 12.39
CA LEU A 2 1.60 10.15 12.48
C LEU A 2 2.17 11.58 12.55
N SER A 3 1.31 12.60 12.56
CA SER A 3 1.66 14.00 12.58
C SER A 3 0.68 14.81 13.43
N CYS A 4 1.11 15.97 13.90
CA CYS A 4 0.23 16.94 14.55
C CYS A 4 -0.54 17.73 13.48
N PRO A 5 -1.89 17.71 13.50
CA PRO A 5 -2.70 18.38 12.48
C PRO A 5 -2.55 19.91 12.50
N THR A 6 -2.22 20.47 13.68
CA THR A 6 -2.00 21.91 13.89
C THR A 6 -0.60 22.36 13.48
N HIS A 7 0.44 21.66 13.97
CA HIS A 7 1.84 22.11 13.82
C HIS A 7 2.53 21.54 12.57
N GLY A 8 1.94 20.53 11.92
CA GLY A 8 2.53 19.92 10.73
C GLY A 8 3.82 19.12 10.97
N ARG A 9 4.12 18.81 12.23
CA ARG A 9 5.32 18.06 12.64
C ARG A 9 4.98 16.59 12.81
N ARG A 10 5.94 15.72 12.52
CA ARG A 10 5.81 14.28 12.68
C ARG A 10 5.80 13.94 14.17
N LEU A 11 4.89 13.05 14.58
CA LEU A 11 4.90 12.49 15.92
C LEU A 11 6.02 11.47 16.02
N GLU A 12 6.91 11.68 16.99
CA GLU A 12 8.01 10.78 17.26
C GLU A 12 7.59 9.67 18.21
N THR A 13 8.30 8.54 18.14
CA THR A 13 8.07 7.45 19.06
C THR A 13 8.67 7.81 20.42
N GLU A 14 8.07 7.27 21.48
CA GLU A 14 8.58 7.43 22.85
C GLU A 14 10.06 7.01 22.94
N GLN A 15 10.43 5.92 22.26
CA GLN A 15 11.82 5.45 22.20
C GLN A 15 12.77 6.47 21.54
N ALA A 16 12.32 7.17 20.49
CA ALA A 16 13.13 8.20 19.83
C ALA A 16 13.35 9.40 20.76
N PHE A 17 12.32 9.79 21.52
CA PHE A 17 12.42 10.84 22.53
C PHE A 17 13.40 10.45 23.64
N TRP A 18 13.23 9.29 24.28
CA TRP A 18 14.11 8.84 25.36
C TRP A 18 15.56 8.67 24.93
N ARG A 19 15.80 8.26 23.68
CA ARG A 19 17.15 8.19 23.12
C ARG A 19 17.79 9.58 23.01
N ALA A 20 17.04 10.58 22.53
CA ALA A 20 17.54 11.95 22.44
C ALA A 20 17.88 12.49 23.84
N GLU A 21 17.00 12.26 24.82
CA GLU A 21 17.20 12.68 26.21
C GLU A 21 18.45 12.03 26.82
N ALA A 22 18.60 10.71 26.70
CA ALA A 22 19.76 9.98 27.22
C ALA A 22 21.10 10.48 26.63
N LEU A 23 21.08 10.91 25.36
CA LEU A 23 22.24 11.45 24.67
C LEU A 23 22.39 12.98 24.82
N ARG A 24 21.51 13.63 25.59
CA ARG A 24 21.40 15.10 25.72
C ARG A 24 21.34 15.81 24.36
N GLN A 25 20.64 15.19 23.42
CA GLN A 25 20.36 15.73 22.10
C GLN A 25 18.98 16.39 22.09
N PRO A 26 18.75 17.38 21.22
CA PRO A 26 17.42 17.96 21.06
C PRO A 26 16.44 16.87 20.61
N ALA A 27 15.18 17.01 21.06
CA ALA A 27 14.11 16.13 20.63
C ALA A 27 13.99 16.14 19.10
N PRO A 28 13.75 14.98 18.46
CA PRO A 28 13.63 14.95 17.02
C PRO A 28 12.43 15.79 16.59
N ASP A 29 12.67 16.73 15.68
CA ASP A 29 11.65 17.64 15.20
C ASP A 29 11.67 17.67 13.68
N ARG A 30 10.79 16.86 13.08
CA ARG A 30 10.75 16.62 11.63
C ARG A 30 9.43 17.10 11.06
N ALA A 31 9.49 17.79 9.92
CA ALA A 31 8.29 18.06 9.14
C ALA A 31 7.67 16.74 8.70
N ALA A 32 6.35 16.62 8.80
CA ALA A 32 5.67 15.46 8.25
C ALA A 32 5.54 15.60 6.72
N PRO A 33 5.70 14.50 5.96
CA PRO A 33 5.42 14.50 4.53
C PRO A 33 3.98 14.92 4.25
N GLU A 34 3.74 15.64 3.14
CA GLU A 34 2.44 16.22 2.82
C GLU A 34 1.31 15.18 2.77
N HIS A 35 1.55 14.00 2.20
CA HIS A 35 0.55 12.94 2.15
C HIS A 35 0.13 12.43 3.54
N ILE A 36 1.05 12.44 4.52
CA ILE A 36 0.74 12.11 5.92
C ILE A 36 -0.10 13.24 6.54
N LEU A 37 0.31 14.49 6.31
CA LEU A 37 -0.39 15.67 6.84
C LEU A 37 -1.84 15.73 6.37
N VAL A 38 -2.09 15.54 5.07
CA VAL A 38 -3.44 15.52 4.51
C VAL A 38 -4.29 14.44 5.16
N MET A 39 -3.74 13.22 5.26
CA MET A 39 -4.43 12.08 5.85
C MET A 39 -4.79 12.30 7.33
N ASP A 40 -3.84 12.83 8.10
CA ASP A 40 -4.04 13.10 9.52
C ASP A 40 -5.00 14.26 9.75
N ARG A 41 -4.96 15.32 8.91
CA ARG A 41 -5.92 16.43 8.96
C ARG A 41 -7.34 15.97 8.68
N LEU A 42 -7.57 15.19 7.62
CA LEU A 42 -8.89 14.64 7.30
C LEU A 42 -9.40 13.74 8.42
N THR A 43 -8.51 12.90 8.98
CA THR A 43 -8.86 12.05 10.13
C THR A 43 -9.19 12.88 11.36
N PHE A 44 -8.44 13.94 11.64
CA PHE A 44 -8.67 14.83 12.77
C PHE A 44 -9.99 15.60 12.62
N GLN A 45 -10.26 16.11 11.41
CA GLN A 45 -11.53 16.74 11.07
C GLN A 45 -12.70 15.79 11.35
N GLY A 46 -12.60 14.54 10.88
CA GLY A 46 -13.63 13.52 11.10
C GLY A 46 -13.88 13.22 12.57
N LEU A 47 -12.81 13.10 13.37
CA LEU A 47 -12.93 12.81 14.80
C LEU A 47 -13.51 13.98 15.61
N THR A 48 -13.22 15.21 15.21
CA THR A 48 -13.65 16.42 15.92
C THR A 48 -15.04 16.90 15.52
N SER A 49 -15.40 16.75 14.24
CA SER A 49 -16.66 17.29 13.69
C SER A 49 -17.67 16.21 13.27
N GLY A 50 -17.29 14.93 13.30
CA GLY A 50 -18.11 13.81 12.81
C GLY A 50 -18.17 13.69 11.29
N THR A 51 -17.60 14.64 10.53
CA THR A 51 -17.61 14.65 9.06
C THR A 51 -16.24 14.96 8.48
N VAL A 52 -15.97 14.47 7.27
CA VAL A 52 -14.72 14.72 6.54
C VAL A 52 -15.06 15.39 5.22
N SER A 53 -14.44 16.53 4.93
CA SER A 53 -14.63 17.28 3.70
C SER A 53 -13.76 16.72 2.58
N LEU A 54 -14.38 16.00 1.63
CA LEU A 54 -13.73 15.55 0.40
C LEU A 54 -14.10 16.48 -0.77
N PRO A 55 -13.30 16.52 -1.85
CA PRO A 55 -13.54 17.43 -2.98
C PRO A 55 -14.95 17.37 -3.58
N CYS A 56 -15.55 16.17 -3.64
CA CYS A 56 -16.88 16.00 -4.23
C CYS A 56 -18.03 16.22 -3.23
N ARG A 57 -17.93 15.67 -2.03
CA ARG A 57 -18.95 15.78 -0.99
C ARG A 57 -18.37 15.53 0.41
N PRO A 58 -18.93 16.15 1.46
CA PRO A 58 -18.63 15.72 2.82
C PRO A 58 -19.14 14.29 3.06
N VAL A 59 -18.41 13.54 3.88
CA VAL A 59 -18.79 12.17 4.27
C VAL A 59 -18.75 12.03 5.79
N HIS A 60 -19.59 11.16 6.34
CA HIS A 60 -19.55 10.83 7.77
C HIS A 60 -18.22 10.16 8.13
N VAL A 61 -17.69 10.43 9.33
CA VAL A 61 -16.40 9.87 9.80
C VAL A 61 -16.37 8.34 9.73
N GLY A 62 -17.48 7.68 10.03
CA GLY A 62 -17.59 6.22 9.92
C GLY A 62 -17.40 5.70 8.49
N VAL A 63 -17.83 6.46 7.46
CA VAL A 63 -17.61 6.11 6.05
C VAL A 63 -16.15 6.31 5.68
N TRP A 64 -15.55 7.43 6.09
CA TRP A 64 -14.12 7.70 5.89
C TRP A 64 -13.25 6.58 6.48
N LEU A 65 -13.49 6.18 7.72
CA LEU A 65 -12.72 5.12 8.39
C LEU A 65 -12.88 3.76 7.69
N ARG A 66 -14.08 3.43 7.20
CA ARG A 66 -14.30 2.20 6.41
C ARG A 66 -13.52 2.25 5.10
N LEU A 67 -13.55 3.37 4.36
CA LEU A 67 -12.79 3.53 3.13
C LEU A 67 -11.29 3.40 3.38
N LEU A 68 -10.77 4.07 4.41
CA LEU A 68 -9.36 3.94 4.79
C LEU A 68 -8.98 2.51 5.13
N ARG A 69 -9.82 1.81 5.89
CA ARG A 69 -9.57 0.41 6.24
C ARG A 69 -9.50 -0.47 5.00
N THR A 70 -10.46 -0.34 4.08
CA THR A 70 -10.46 -1.09 2.81
C THR A 70 -9.20 -0.78 2.00
N LEU A 71 -8.83 0.49 1.83
CA LEU A 71 -7.62 0.87 1.09
C LEU A 71 -6.35 0.30 1.72
N LEU A 72 -6.25 0.32 3.05
CA LEU A 72 -5.10 -0.25 3.77
C LEU A 72 -5.05 -1.76 3.66
N ASP A 73 -6.20 -2.44 3.71
CA ASP A 73 -6.28 -3.89 3.55
C ASP A 73 -5.83 -4.30 2.14
N GLU A 74 -6.31 -3.62 1.09
CA GLU A 74 -5.88 -3.86 -0.30
C GLU A 74 -4.39 -3.57 -0.52
N ALA A 75 -3.88 -2.45 -0.01
CA ALA A 75 -2.45 -2.12 -0.10
C ALA A 75 -1.57 -3.15 0.63
N SER A 76 -2.02 -3.64 1.79
CA SER A 76 -1.32 -4.66 2.56
C SER A 76 -1.33 -6.02 1.86
N LEU A 77 -2.47 -6.40 1.26
CA LEU A 77 -2.58 -7.62 0.45
C LEU A 77 -1.66 -7.55 -0.77
N SER A 78 -1.70 -6.45 -1.53
CA SER A 78 -0.84 -6.24 -2.69
C SER A 78 0.65 -6.31 -2.34
N THR A 79 1.09 -5.59 -1.30
CA THR A 79 2.49 -5.64 -0.86
C THR A 79 2.91 -7.02 -0.35
N SER A 80 2.01 -7.76 0.29
CA SER A 80 2.26 -9.14 0.71
C SER A 80 2.42 -10.10 -0.48
N GLN A 81 1.59 -9.96 -1.53
CA GLN A 81 1.68 -10.76 -2.75
C GLN A 81 2.98 -10.46 -3.51
N VAL A 82 3.36 -9.19 -3.64
CA VAL A 82 4.63 -8.79 -4.25
C VAL A 82 5.82 -9.39 -3.47
N ARG A 83 5.78 -9.38 -2.14
CA ARG A 83 6.80 -10.04 -1.31
C ARG A 83 6.87 -11.56 -1.54
N ARG A 84 5.72 -12.22 -1.72
CA ARG A 84 5.67 -13.66 -2.04
C ARG A 84 6.23 -13.96 -3.43
N HIS A 85 5.87 -13.17 -4.44
CA HIS A 85 6.38 -13.33 -5.81
C HIS A 85 7.89 -13.07 -5.89
N SER A 86 8.39 -12.03 -5.23
CA SER A 86 9.84 -11.78 -5.17
C SER A 86 10.59 -12.88 -4.42
N ALA A 87 10.06 -13.38 -3.30
CA ALA A 87 10.63 -14.54 -2.62
C ALA A 87 10.62 -15.79 -3.51
N ALA A 88 9.53 -16.06 -4.24
CA ALA A 88 9.45 -17.18 -5.18
C ALA A 88 10.41 -17.02 -6.37
N ALA A 89 10.62 -15.80 -6.88
CA ALA A 89 11.59 -15.53 -7.93
C ALA A 89 13.05 -15.72 -7.45
N LEU A 90 13.34 -15.45 -6.17
CA LEU A 90 14.64 -15.68 -5.56
C LEU A 90 14.89 -17.16 -5.21
N VAL A 91 13.82 -17.93 -4.96
CA VAL A 91 13.88 -19.37 -4.65
C VAL A 91 13.71 -20.24 -5.89
N ALA A 92 13.30 -19.65 -7.03
CA ALA A 92 13.21 -20.36 -8.30
C ALA A 92 14.57 -21.00 -8.59
N PRO A 93 14.64 -22.33 -8.81
CA PRO A 93 15.89 -22.96 -9.16
C PRO A 93 16.42 -22.28 -10.42
N LYS A 94 17.72 -21.91 -10.41
CA LYS A 94 18.45 -21.53 -11.63
C LYS A 94 18.20 -22.64 -12.65
N SER A 95 17.22 -22.41 -13.52
CA SER A 95 16.96 -23.27 -14.65
C SER A 95 18.12 -22.98 -15.59
N GLY A 96 19.16 -23.80 -15.50
CA GLY A 96 20.18 -23.85 -16.53
C GLY A 96 19.51 -24.08 -17.90
N PRO A 97 20.13 -23.63 -18.99
CA PRO A 97 19.52 -23.71 -20.31
C PRO A 97 19.18 -25.17 -20.62
N ILE A 98 17.90 -25.43 -20.85
CA ILE A 98 17.44 -26.63 -21.55
C ILE A 98 17.97 -26.48 -22.98
N LEU A 99 18.97 -27.28 -23.35
CA LEU A 99 19.29 -27.52 -24.75
C LEU A 99 18.39 -28.67 -25.25
N PRO A 100 17.78 -28.55 -26.44
CA PRO A 100 16.88 -29.58 -26.97
C PRO A 100 17.64 -30.52 -27.90
N GLU A 101 17.48 -31.84 -27.75
CA GLU A 101 17.69 -32.76 -28.88
C GLU A 101 16.64 -33.88 -28.87
N GLY A 102 15.76 -33.82 -29.87
CA GLY A 102 15.40 -34.98 -30.68
C GLY A 102 14.49 -36.04 -30.07
N ARG A 103 13.17 -35.90 -30.26
CA ARG A 103 12.39 -36.76 -31.19
C ARG A 103 10.90 -36.45 -31.15
N LEU A 104 10.40 -36.05 -32.32
CA LEU A 104 9.15 -36.47 -32.97
C LEU A 104 7.92 -36.69 -32.07
N ALA A 105 6.98 -35.74 -32.09
CA ALA A 105 5.68 -35.95 -32.73
C ALA A 105 4.88 -34.64 -32.71
N CYS A 106 4.69 -34.05 -33.89
CA CYS A 106 3.51 -33.24 -34.17
C CYS A 106 2.31 -34.22 -34.23
N PRO A 107 1.10 -33.79 -33.84
CA PRO A 107 0.31 -33.08 -34.83
C PRO A 107 -0.39 -31.84 -34.27
N ILE A 108 -0.19 -30.74 -34.99
CA ILE A 108 -1.23 -29.88 -35.53
C ILE A 108 -2.65 -30.28 -35.09
N VAL A 109 -3.23 -29.52 -34.17
CA VAL A 109 -4.61 -29.03 -34.31
C VAL A 109 -4.59 -27.54 -34.02
N ARG A 110 -4.78 -26.75 -35.09
CA ARG A 110 -4.97 -25.30 -35.06
C ARG A 110 -6.36 -25.00 -34.46
N PRO A 111 -6.52 -23.93 -33.66
CA PRO A 111 -7.83 -23.55 -33.13
C PRO A 111 -8.68 -22.92 -34.23
N PRO A 112 -10.02 -23.08 -34.21
CA PRO A 112 -10.89 -22.12 -34.87
C PRO A 112 -11.22 -20.97 -33.91
N GLN A 113 -11.25 -19.78 -34.50
CA GLN A 113 -11.45 -18.47 -33.91
C GLN A 113 -12.91 -18.23 -33.49
N VAL A 114 -13.07 -17.21 -32.65
CA VAL A 114 -14.30 -16.54 -32.20
C VAL A 114 -15.21 -16.16 -33.36
N ASP A 115 -16.53 -16.23 -33.17
CA ASP A 115 -17.49 -15.17 -33.57
C ASP A 115 -18.84 -15.33 -32.85
N ALA A 116 -19.38 -14.19 -32.43
CA ALA A 116 -20.68 -14.00 -31.77
C ALA A 116 -21.82 -13.95 -32.80
N GLN A 117 -23.04 -14.37 -32.40
CA GLN A 117 -24.37 -13.76 -32.64
C GLN A 117 -25.45 -14.76 -32.21
N GLU A 118 -26.27 -14.47 -31.20
CA GLU A 118 -27.64 -13.92 -31.28
C GLU A 118 -28.61 -14.72 -32.19
N GLY A 119 -29.65 -15.28 -31.55
CA GLY A 119 -30.76 -16.01 -32.16
C GLY A 119 -31.45 -16.94 -31.17
#